data_AF-A0A9P9RD97-F1
#
_entry.id   AF-A0A9P9RD97-F1
#
_cell.length_a   1.000
_cell.length_b   1.000
_cell.length_c   1.000
_cell.angle_alpha   90.00
_cell.angle_beta   90.00
_cell.angle_gamma   90.00
#
_symmetry.space_group_name_H-M   'P 1'
#
loop_
_entity.id
_entity.type
_entity.pdbx_description
1 polymer ?
#
loop_
_entity_poly.entity_id
_entity_poly.type
_entity_poly.pdbx_seq_one_letter_code
_entity_poly.pdbx_strand_id
1 'polypeptide(L)'
;MPPTAATRGGPSLRTMNPLNPLVRRGMTHKPGMGRGPGGKTLPGTKRHRKVLTDSIFGVTKPAIRRLARRGGVKRISGDIYDESRKVLKSFLTNVIRDCIIYVEYRNAKTVTISDVIHSLRRIGRPIYGFDPDTAENKAKRRDAHQPLRYR
;
A
#
# COMPACT_ATOMS: atom_id res chain seq x y z
N MET A 1 -26.49 -20.64 -9.19
CA MET A 1 -26.52 -20.07 -7.82
C MET A 1 -26.36 -18.57 -7.93
N PRO A 2 -27.32 -17.76 -7.45
CA PRO A 2 -27.16 -16.30 -7.39
C PRO A 2 -26.33 -15.87 -6.16
N PRO A 3 -25.61 -14.73 -6.22
CA PRO A 3 -24.76 -14.26 -5.12
C PRO A 3 -25.57 -13.64 -3.97
N THR A 4 -25.18 -13.98 -2.74
CA THR A 4 -25.78 -13.51 -1.49
C THR A 4 -25.51 -12.01 -1.29
N ALA A 5 -26.58 -11.20 -1.22
CA ALA A 5 -26.48 -9.78 -0.89
C ALA A 5 -26.14 -9.59 0.60
N ALA A 6 -25.19 -8.70 0.89
CA ALA A 6 -24.79 -8.35 2.25
C ALA A 6 -25.88 -7.52 2.95
N THR A 7 -26.48 -8.07 4.01
CA THR A 7 -27.40 -7.34 4.91
C THR A 7 -26.62 -6.28 5.69
N ARG A 8 -26.55 -5.05 5.15
CA ARG A 8 -26.18 -3.86 5.92
C ARG A 8 -27.42 -3.38 6.67
N GLY A 9 -27.44 -3.59 7.99
CA GLY A 9 -28.48 -3.10 8.88
C GLY A 9 -28.54 -1.57 8.86
N GLY A 10 -29.51 -1.03 8.12
CA GLY A 10 -29.95 0.36 8.20
C GLY A 10 -31.06 0.52 9.25
N PRO A 11 -31.31 1.75 9.73
CA PRO A 11 -32.34 2.00 10.73
C PRO A 11 -33.73 1.72 10.15
N SER A 12 -34.48 0.82 10.80
CA SER A 12 -35.84 0.44 10.42
C SER A 12 -36.79 1.64 10.47
N LEU A 13 -37.33 2.02 9.31
CA LEU A 13 -38.50 2.89 9.20
C LEU A 13 -39.69 2.13 9.80
N ARG A 14 -40.12 2.56 11.00
CA ARG A 14 -41.35 2.08 11.64
C ARG A 14 -42.53 2.34 10.72
N THR A 15 -43.07 1.27 10.16
CA THR A 15 -44.38 1.25 9.50
C THR A 15 -45.44 1.44 10.58
N MET A 16 -46.21 2.52 10.48
CA MET A 16 -47.38 2.79 11.33
C MET A 16 -48.49 1.81 10.95
N ASN A 17 -48.91 0.94 11.88
CA ASN A 17 -50.07 0.06 11.70
C ASN A 17 -51.28 0.68 12.43
N PRO A 18 -52.42 0.95 11.76
CA PRO A 18 -53.51 1.76 12.33
C PRO A 18 -54.57 0.93 13.07
N LEU A 19 -54.17 0.02 13.95
CA LEU A 19 -55.09 -0.79 14.76
C LEU A 19 -54.53 -1.04 16.16
N ASN A 20 -54.44 0.02 16.98
CA ASN A 20 -54.57 0.00 18.45
C ASN A 20 -54.26 1.41 19.01
N PRO A 21 -55.25 2.17 19.51
CA PRO A 21 -54.98 3.31 20.36
C PRO A 21 -54.76 2.79 21.80
N LEU A 22 -54.03 3.57 22.61
CA LEU A 22 -53.73 3.34 24.04
C LEU A 22 -52.41 2.59 24.31
N VAL A 23 -51.30 3.34 24.36
CA VAL A 23 -50.41 3.49 25.53
C VAL A 23 -49.37 4.55 25.17
N ARG A 24 -49.59 5.77 25.66
CA ARG A 24 -48.69 6.91 25.51
C ARG A 24 -47.91 7.04 26.82
N ARG A 25 -46.61 6.70 26.82
CA ARG A 25 -45.71 7.04 27.94
C ARG A 25 -44.41 7.61 27.39
N GLY A 26 -44.20 8.89 27.68
CA GLY A 26 -43.06 9.67 27.20
C GLY A 26 -41.74 9.27 27.85
N MET A 27 -40.66 9.41 27.07
CA MET A 27 -39.28 9.38 27.57
C MET A 27 -38.53 10.54 26.90
N THR A 28 -38.15 11.51 27.72
CA THR A 28 -37.35 12.69 27.38
C THR A 28 -35.89 12.30 27.13
N HIS A 29 -35.31 12.63 25.98
CA HIS A 29 -33.87 12.52 25.77
C HIS A 29 -33.13 13.66 26.49
N LYS A 30 -32.36 13.32 27.53
CA LYS A 30 -31.26 14.17 28.04
C LYS A 30 -30.00 13.86 27.20
N PRO A 31 -29.36 14.83 26.51
CA PRO A 31 -28.05 14.60 25.94
C PRO A 31 -27.02 14.62 27.07
N GLY A 32 -26.55 13.43 27.46
CA GLY A 32 -25.45 13.26 28.39
C GLY A 32 -24.14 13.78 27.78
N MET A 33 -23.60 14.80 28.43
CA MET A 33 -22.26 15.33 28.29
C MET A 33 -21.21 14.20 28.45
N GLY A 34 -20.69 13.69 27.34
CA GLY A 34 -19.57 12.74 27.29
C GLY A 34 -18.30 13.41 26.79
N ARG A 35 -17.66 14.20 27.67
CA ARG A 35 -16.41 14.91 27.40
C ARG A 35 -15.25 13.95 27.65
N GLY A 36 -14.88 13.18 26.61
CA GLY A 36 -13.69 12.32 26.62
C GLY A 36 -12.78 12.69 25.46
N PRO A 37 -11.54 13.17 25.69
CA PRO A 37 -10.59 13.40 24.63
C PRO A 37 -10.06 12.03 24.15
N GLY A 38 -10.71 11.48 23.12
CA GLY A 38 -10.21 10.31 22.41
C GLY A 38 -8.86 10.61 21.75
N GLY A 39 -7.80 9.98 22.26
CA GLY A 39 -6.62 9.62 21.47
C GLY A 39 -5.71 10.77 21.00
N LYS A 40 -5.38 11.74 21.87
CA LYS A 40 -4.20 12.56 21.66
C LYS A 40 -2.97 11.78 22.13
N THR A 41 -2.20 11.23 21.20
CA THR A 41 -0.85 10.71 21.49
C THR A 41 -0.05 11.80 22.17
N LEU A 42 0.50 11.49 23.35
CA LEU A 42 1.25 12.40 24.20
C LEU A 42 2.38 13.10 23.41
N PRO A 43 2.52 14.44 23.51
CA PRO A 43 3.65 15.15 22.92
C PRO A 43 4.92 14.74 23.67
N GLY A 44 5.76 13.89 23.06
CA GLY A 44 7.05 13.48 23.66
C GLY A 44 7.40 12.00 23.57
N THR A 45 6.53 11.14 23.03
CA THR A 45 6.95 9.76 22.71
C THR A 45 7.97 9.80 21.57
N LYS A 46 9.26 9.67 21.92
CA LYS A 46 10.34 9.48 20.94
C LYS A 46 9.97 8.32 20.04
N ARG A 47 9.85 8.57 18.74
CA ARG A 47 9.69 7.51 17.75
C ARG A 47 10.99 6.71 17.75
N HIS A 48 10.98 5.54 18.39
CA HIS A 48 12.09 4.62 18.30
C HIS A 48 12.31 4.27 16.82
N ARG A 49 13.51 4.56 16.30
CA ARG A 49 13.92 4.11 14.97
C ARG A 49 13.84 2.59 14.97
N LYS A 50 13.17 2.00 13.98
CA LYS A 50 13.14 0.55 13.83
C LYS A 50 14.58 0.03 13.80
N VAL A 51 14.89 -0.88 14.71
CA VAL A 51 16.15 -1.63 14.67
C VAL A 51 16.18 -2.40 13.36
N LEU A 52 17.29 -2.31 12.63
CA LEU A 52 17.45 -3.00 11.37
C LEU A 52 17.61 -4.50 11.65
N THR A 53 16.55 -5.26 11.46
CA THR A 53 16.58 -6.72 11.52
C THR A 53 16.89 -7.29 10.13
N ASP A 54 17.33 -8.54 10.08
CA ASP A 54 17.52 -9.27 8.83
C ASP A 54 16.18 -9.41 8.09
N SER A 55 15.92 -8.46 7.19
CA SER A 55 14.66 -8.35 6.44
C SER A 55 14.52 -9.41 5.35
N ILE A 56 15.53 -10.27 5.20
CA ILE A 56 15.63 -11.25 4.13
C ILE A 56 14.55 -12.34 4.22
N PHE A 57 14.11 -12.69 5.44
CA PHE A 57 12.99 -13.61 5.66
C PHE A 57 11.63 -12.98 5.35
N GLY A 58 11.56 -11.64 5.19
CA GLY A 58 10.38 -10.96 4.64
C GLY A 58 10.05 -11.40 3.22
N VAL A 59 11.04 -11.93 2.48
CA VAL A 59 10.80 -12.62 1.21
C VAL A 59 10.37 -14.06 1.50
N THR A 60 9.06 -14.22 1.61
CA THR A 60 8.42 -15.48 2.03
C THR A 60 8.52 -16.56 0.96
N LYS A 61 8.50 -17.85 1.36
CA LYS A 61 8.46 -19.00 0.44
C LYS A 61 7.36 -18.89 -0.65
N PRO A 62 6.11 -18.48 -0.35
CA PRO A 62 5.10 -18.30 -1.39
C PRO A 62 5.44 -17.16 -2.39
N ALA A 63 6.15 -16.10 -1.98
CA ALA A 63 6.59 -15.06 -2.91
C ALA A 63 7.60 -15.59 -3.93
N ILE A 64 8.60 -16.36 -3.47
CA ILE A 64 9.58 -17.02 -4.34
C ILE A 64 8.88 -18.00 -5.28
N ARG A 65 7.91 -18.77 -4.76
CA ARG A 65 7.10 -19.66 -5.58
C ARG A 65 6.39 -18.90 -6.70
N ARG A 66 5.73 -17.78 -6.41
CA ARG A 66 5.04 -16.95 -7.42
C ARG A 66 6.01 -16.44 -8.50
N LEU A 67 7.22 -16.01 -8.12
CA LEU A 67 8.25 -15.59 -9.08
C LEU A 67 8.70 -16.75 -9.97
N ALA A 68 9.03 -17.89 -9.39
CA ALA A 68 9.45 -19.08 -10.13
C ALA A 68 8.35 -19.58 -11.08
N ARG A 69 7.07 -19.54 -10.66
CA ARG A 69 5.95 -19.87 -11.55
C ARG A 69 5.82 -18.90 -12.72
N ARG A 70 6.00 -17.59 -12.48
CA ARG A 70 6.04 -16.60 -13.57
C ARG A 70 7.19 -16.85 -14.54
N GLY A 71 8.32 -17.38 -14.04
CA GLY A 71 9.45 -17.83 -14.87
C GLY A 71 9.28 -19.20 -15.52
N GLY A 72 8.10 -19.84 -15.47
CA GLY A 72 7.85 -21.14 -16.10
C GLY A 72 8.40 -22.36 -15.35
N VAL A 73 8.85 -22.20 -14.10
CA VAL A 73 9.44 -23.29 -13.32
C VAL A 73 8.36 -24.27 -12.87
N LYS A 74 8.50 -25.57 -13.21
CA LYS A 74 7.53 -26.64 -12.92
C LYS A 74 7.67 -27.29 -11.54
N ARG A 75 8.89 -27.51 -11.05
CA ARG A 75 9.18 -28.06 -9.71
C ARG A 75 10.32 -27.26 -9.08
N ILE A 76 10.27 -27.06 -7.75
CA ILE A 76 11.24 -26.24 -7.01
C ILE A 76 11.75 -27.07 -5.84
N SER A 77 13.07 -27.25 -5.75
CA SER A 77 13.72 -27.91 -4.61
C SER A 77 13.62 -27.07 -3.33
N GLY A 78 13.82 -27.69 -2.16
CA GLY A 78 13.84 -27.02 -0.86
C GLY A 78 14.93 -25.97 -0.75
N ASP A 79 16.15 -26.27 -1.22
CA ASP A 79 17.32 -25.41 -1.01
C ASP A 79 17.26 -24.09 -1.81
N ILE A 80 16.45 -24.07 -2.87
CA ILE A 80 16.27 -22.90 -3.74
C ILE A 80 15.67 -21.71 -2.98
N TYR A 81 14.90 -21.93 -1.91
CA TYR A 81 14.31 -20.81 -1.17
C TYR A 81 15.38 -19.95 -0.50
N ASP A 82 16.40 -20.57 0.07
CA ASP A 82 17.48 -19.85 0.75
C ASP A 82 18.51 -19.33 -0.23
N GLU A 83 18.78 -20.08 -1.30
CA GLU A 83 19.67 -19.61 -2.36
C GLU A 83 19.10 -18.39 -3.10
N SER A 84 17.80 -18.39 -3.40
CA SER A 84 17.12 -17.24 -4.02
C SER A 84 17.21 -15.98 -3.15
N ARG A 85 17.19 -16.14 -1.82
CA ARG A 85 17.36 -15.02 -0.88
C ARG A 85 18.77 -14.45 -0.96
N LYS A 86 19.80 -15.30 -0.98
CA LYS A 86 21.20 -14.85 -1.12
C LYS A 86 21.41 -14.09 -2.41
N VAL A 87 20.91 -14.61 -3.54
CA VAL A 87 20.99 -13.96 -4.85
C VAL A 87 20.29 -12.61 -4.84
N LEU A 88 19.09 -12.52 -4.27
CA LEU A 88 18.37 -11.25 -4.15
C LEU A 88 19.15 -10.22 -3.32
N LYS A 89 19.72 -10.63 -2.19
CA LYS A 89 20.54 -9.77 -1.34
C LYS A 89 21.77 -9.27 -2.09
N SER A 90 22.49 -10.17 -2.76
CA SER A 90 23.66 -9.82 -3.56
C SER A 90 23.33 -8.82 -4.67
N PHE A 91 22.25 -9.08 -5.43
CA PHE A 91 21.80 -8.20 -6.50
C PHE A 91 21.45 -6.80 -6.00
N LEU A 92 20.62 -6.69 -4.95
CA LEU A 92 20.25 -5.39 -4.38
C LEU A 92 21.45 -4.65 -3.79
N THR A 93 22.40 -5.38 -3.18
CA THR A 93 23.61 -4.76 -2.64
C THR A 93 24.44 -4.13 -3.75
N ASN A 94 24.58 -4.80 -4.90
CA ASN A 94 25.31 -4.24 -6.04
C ASN A 94 24.62 -2.99 -6.61
N VAL A 95 23.29 -3.05 -6.82
CA VAL A 95 22.53 -1.90 -7.34
C VAL A 95 22.58 -0.70 -6.39
N ILE A 96 22.42 -0.93 -5.08
CA ILE A 96 22.42 0.15 -4.08
C ILE A 96 23.80 0.79 -3.95
N ARG A 97 24.89 0.02 -4.04
CA ARG A 97 26.25 0.59 -4.05
C ARG A 97 26.42 1.60 -5.18
N ASP A 98 25.97 1.25 -6.38
CA ASP A 98 26.03 2.17 -7.53
C ASP A 98 25.14 3.40 -7.33
N CYS A 99 23.94 3.23 -6.76
CA CYS A 99 23.08 4.36 -6.44
C CYS A 99 23.72 5.33 -5.44
N ILE A 100 24.45 4.82 -4.45
CA ILE A 100 25.12 5.66 -3.45
C ILE A 100 26.18 6.55 -4.11
N ILE A 101 26.93 6.03 -5.09
CA ILE A 101 27.94 6.82 -5.84
C ILE A 101 27.29 8.05 -6.50
N TYR A 102 26.13 7.89 -7.14
CA TYR A 102 25.41 9.01 -7.77
C TYR A 102 24.82 10.01 -6.78
N VAL A 103 24.38 9.53 -5.60
CA VAL A 103 23.86 10.38 -4.53
C VAL A 103 24.99 11.20 -3.89
N GLU A 104 26.13 10.57 -3.63
CA GLU A 104 27.33 11.21 -3.11
C GLU A 104 27.89 12.26 -4.07
N TYR A 105 27.91 11.96 -5.37
CA TYR A 105 28.31 12.92 -6.42
C TYR A 105 27.45 14.19 -6.43
N ARG A 106 26.17 14.09 -6.05
CA ARG A 106 25.24 15.23 -5.97
C ARG A 106 25.18 15.86 -4.57
N ASN A 107 26.02 15.43 -3.63
CA ASN A 107 26.06 15.86 -2.24
C ASN A 107 24.69 15.77 -1.53
N ALA A 108 23.87 14.79 -1.92
CA ALA A 108 22.54 14.58 -1.36
C ALA A 108 22.54 13.46 -0.31
N LYS A 109 21.51 13.43 0.54
CA LYS A 109 21.28 12.34 1.52
C LYS A 109 20.13 11.40 1.12
N THR A 110 19.44 11.73 0.02
CA THR A 110 18.23 11.05 -0.41
C THR A 110 18.46 10.42 -1.77
N VAL A 111 18.24 9.10 -1.86
CA VAL A 111 18.26 8.38 -3.14
C VAL A 111 17.02 8.77 -3.93
N THR A 112 17.24 9.22 -5.16
CA THR A 112 16.17 9.61 -6.11
C THR A 112 15.96 8.53 -7.17
N ILE A 113 14.85 8.64 -7.89
CA ILE A 113 14.51 7.72 -8.99
C ILE A 113 15.58 7.78 -10.10
N SER A 114 16.11 8.98 -10.37
CA SER A 114 17.16 9.18 -11.35
C SER A 114 18.39 8.33 -11.04
N ASP A 115 18.84 8.28 -9.78
CA ASP A 115 20.02 7.48 -9.40
C ASP A 115 19.82 5.99 -9.70
N VAL A 116 18.63 5.48 -9.41
CA VAL A 116 18.28 4.07 -9.67
C VAL A 116 18.26 3.78 -11.17
N ILE A 117 17.70 4.68 -11.99
CA ILE A 117 17.68 4.52 -13.45
C ILE A 117 19.11 4.50 -14.02
N HIS A 118 19.98 5.40 -13.56
CA HIS A 118 21.37 5.46 -14.01
C HIS A 118 22.17 4.21 -13.59
N SER A 119 22.05 3.77 -12.34
CA SER A 119 22.68 2.53 -11.87
C SER A 119 22.23 1.30 -12.67
N LEU A 120 20.93 1.18 -12.94
CA LEU A 120 20.38 0.07 -13.71
C LEU A 120 20.79 0.10 -15.18
N ARG A 121 20.90 1.29 -15.79
CA ARG A 121 21.44 1.46 -17.15
C ARG A 121 22.90 1.00 -17.23
N ARG A 122 23.72 1.30 -16.23
CA ARG A 122 25.13 0.86 -16.16
C ARG A 122 25.30 -0.66 -16.14
N ILE A 123 24.38 -1.38 -15.47
CA ILE A 123 24.37 -2.86 -15.40
C ILE A 123 23.78 -3.48 -16.70
N GLY A 124 23.27 -2.67 -17.62
CA GLY A 124 22.60 -3.15 -18.83
C GLY A 124 21.17 -3.66 -18.59
N ARG A 125 20.52 -3.23 -17.50
CA ARG A 125 19.13 -3.62 -17.15
C ARG A 125 18.24 -2.38 -16.96
N PRO A 126 18.04 -1.55 -18.00
CA PRO A 126 17.24 -0.34 -17.87
C PRO A 126 15.79 -0.65 -17.47
N ILE A 127 15.21 0.23 -16.64
CA ILE A 127 13.80 0.18 -16.26
C ILE A 127 13.07 1.38 -16.86
N TYR A 128 11.93 1.13 -17.50
CA TYR A 128 11.12 2.15 -18.18
C TYR A 128 9.89 2.54 -17.36
N GLY A 129 9.34 3.73 -17.62
CA GLY A 129 8.10 4.20 -17.00
C GLY A 129 8.28 4.88 -15.64
N PHE A 130 9.54 5.11 -15.24
CA PHE A 130 9.92 5.85 -14.03
C PHE A 130 10.59 7.19 -14.36
N ASP A 131 10.71 7.54 -15.64
CA ASP A 131 11.20 8.85 -16.07
C ASP A 131 10.17 9.94 -15.70
N PRO A 132 10.64 11.13 -15.29
CA PRO A 132 9.76 12.23 -14.88
C PRO A 132 8.72 12.60 -15.94
N ASP A 133 9.10 12.56 -17.22
CA ASP A 133 8.22 12.88 -18.36
C ASP A 133 7.05 11.88 -18.51
N THR A 134 7.24 10.63 -18.07
CA THR A 134 6.17 9.63 -18.10
C THR A 134 5.14 9.87 -16.99
N ALA A 135 5.57 10.37 -15.84
CA ALA A 135 4.69 10.69 -14.71
C ALA A 135 3.78 11.89 -15.01
N GLU A 136 4.32 12.94 -15.65
CA GLU A 136 3.55 14.11 -16.06
C GLU A 136 2.48 13.79 -17.10
N ASN A 137 2.81 12.94 -18.08
CA ASN A 137 1.85 12.51 -19.10
C ASN A 137 0.69 11.71 -18.52
N LYS A 138 0.88 10.98 -17.41
CA LYS A 138 -0.22 10.29 -16.72
C LYS A 138 -1.17 11.27 -16.02
N ALA A 139 -0.68 12.39 -15.49
CA ALA A 139 -1.51 13.43 -14.88
C ALA A 139 -2.39 14.11 -15.96
N LYS A 140 -1.78 14.55 -17.06
CA LYS A 140 -2.50 15.16 -18.20
C LYS A 140 -3.60 14.25 -18.78
N ARG A 141 -3.36 12.94 -18.86
CA ARG A 141 -4.36 11.95 -19.34
C ARG A 141 -5.57 11.79 -18.41
N ARG A 142 -5.43 12.05 -17.10
CA ARG A 142 -6.56 11.98 -16.15
C ARG A 142 -7.46 13.21 -16.27
N ASP A 143 -6.88 14.36 -16.54
CA ASP A 143 -7.62 15.62 -16.70
C ASP A 143 -8.35 15.71 -18.06
N ALA A 144 -7.82 15.04 -19.09
CA ALA A 144 -8.45 14.98 -20.41
C ALA A 144 -9.75 14.12 -20.48
N HIS A 145 -10.06 13.33 -19.45
CA HIS A 145 -11.20 12.41 -19.44
C HIS A 145 -12.39 12.93 -18.62
N GLN A 146 -12.66 14.24 -18.65
CA GLN A 146 -13.93 14.78 -18.15
C GLN A 146 -15.07 14.31 -19.07
N PRO A 147 -16.05 13.53 -18.58
CA PRO A 147 -17.17 13.13 -19.41
C PRO A 147 -18.00 14.36 -19.78
N LEU A 148 -18.19 14.57 -21.08
CA LEU A 148 -19.10 15.58 -21.63
C LEU A 148 -20.46 15.43 -20.94
N ARG A 149 -20.83 16.41 -20.12
CA ARG A 149 -22.17 16.49 -19.54
C ARG A 149 -23.13 16.80 -20.68
N TYR A 150 -23.86 15.78 -21.12
CA TYR A 150 -24.99 15.97 -22.03
C TYR A 150 -26.07 16.78 -21.32
N ARG A 151 -26.51 17.86 -21.98
CA ARG A 151 -27.58 18.77 -21.58
C ARG A 151 -28.91 18.26 -22.11
#